data_AF-A0A9W7B352-F1
#
_entry.id   AF-A0A9W7B352-F1
#
_cell.length_a   1.000
_cell.length_b   1.000
_cell.length_c   1.000
_cell.angle_alpha   90.00
_cell.angle_beta   90.00
_cell.angle_gamma   90.00
#
_symmetry.space_group_name_H-M   'P 1'
#
loop_
_entity.id
_entity.type
_entity.pdbx_description
1 polymer ?
#
loop_
_entity_poly.entity_id
_entity_poly.type
_entity_poly.pdbx_seq_one_letter_code
_entity_poly.pdbx_strand_id
1 'polypeptide(L)'
;MGKKACRYAVNLVVVEIPEGVERIGDYAFDECINLNTVSFPTTLTYIVGGAFFCCSSLENVDLLHTNLQQLGDKAFVGCSKLKSMTIPDSIKTLGHNVFIDCSNLVPASIDISPWEDEDDEPPVDITSEVVAYLRDQQRIAAELTSKLTTDVTAPL
;
A
#
# COMPACT_ATOMS: atom_id res chain seq x y z
N MET A 1 -1.96 -15.79 7.43
CA MET A 1 -3.15 -15.27 8.15
C MET A 1 -4.37 -15.37 7.24
N GLY A 2 -5.54 -15.77 7.78
CA GLY A 2 -6.74 -16.06 6.98
C GLY A 2 -7.43 -14.82 6.39
N LYS A 3 -8.34 -15.05 5.45
CA LYS A 3 -9.25 -14.03 4.89
C LYS A 3 -10.07 -13.37 6.01
N LYS A 4 -10.16 -12.04 6.01
CA LYS A 4 -10.96 -11.26 6.99
C LYS A 4 -10.59 -11.45 8.47
N ALA A 5 -9.35 -11.85 8.77
CA ALA A 5 -8.95 -12.26 10.11
C ALA A 5 -9.19 -11.21 11.21
N CYS A 6 -9.09 -9.92 10.91
CA CYS A 6 -9.33 -8.79 11.81
C CYS A 6 -10.24 -7.73 11.17
N ARG A 7 -11.18 -8.12 10.31
CA ARG A 7 -12.05 -7.18 9.59
C ARG A 7 -12.91 -6.33 10.53
N TYR A 8 -13.06 -5.03 10.24
CA TYR A 8 -13.82 -4.04 11.01
C TYR A 8 -13.37 -3.90 12.47
N ALA A 9 -12.12 -4.25 12.78
CA ALA A 9 -11.61 -4.16 14.13
C ALA A 9 -11.30 -2.68 14.47
N VAL A 10 -12.33 -1.91 14.77
CA VAL A 10 -12.22 -0.46 15.03
C VAL A 10 -11.43 -0.12 16.29
N ASN A 11 -11.21 -1.08 17.21
CA ASN A 11 -10.36 -0.86 18.38
C ASN A 11 -8.90 -1.30 18.16
N LEU A 12 -8.59 -1.87 16.99
CA LEU A 12 -7.26 -2.34 16.66
C LEU A 12 -6.40 -1.15 16.23
N VAL A 13 -5.36 -0.86 17.03
CA VAL A 13 -4.45 0.26 16.79
C VAL A 13 -3.10 -0.22 16.29
N VAL A 14 -2.62 -1.34 16.82
CA VAL A 14 -1.33 -1.96 16.49
C VAL A 14 -1.56 -3.43 16.17
N VAL A 15 -0.86 -3.93 15.16
CA VAL A 15 -0.83 -5.36 14.82
C VAL A 15 0.62 -5.81 14.70
N GLU A 16 0.93 -6.88 15.41
CA GLU A 16 2.17 -7.64 15.22
C GLU A 16 1.82 -8.94 14.50
N ILE A 17 2.27 -9.07 13.26
CA ILE A 17 2.06 -10.28 12.48
C ILE A 17 3.22 -11.25 12.83
N PRO A 18 2.91 -12.46 13.34
CA PRO A 18 3.94 -13.36 13.84
C PRO A 18 4.83 -13.91 12.71
N GLU A 19 6.07 -14.25 13.06
CA GLU A 19 6.98 -14.95 12.14
C GLU A 19 6.39 -16.29 11.68
N GLY A 20 6.71 -16.67 10.44
CA GLY A 20 6.12 -17.80 9.73
C GLY A 20 4.83 -17.46 8.98
N VAL A 21 4.31 -16.24 9.08
CA VAL A 21 3.19 -15.80 8.25
C VAL A 21 3.70 -15.35 6.88
N GLU A 22 3.49 -16.22 5.88
CA GLU A 22 3.86 -15.94 4.49
C GLU A 22 2.83 -15.08 3.75
N ARG A 23 1.57 -15.10 4.18
CA ARG A 23 0.46 -14.48 3.44
C ARG A 23 -0.51 -13.72 4.34
N ILE A 24 -0.81 -12.48 3.98
CA ILE A 24 -1.93 -11.70 4.51
C ILE A 24 -3.10 -11.84 3.52
N GLY A 25 -4.14 -12.57 3.95
CA GLY A 25 -5.28 -12.91 3.10
C GLY A 25 -6.16 -11.74 2.71
N ASP A 26 -7.10 -11.99 1.79
CA ASP A 26 -8.03 -10.98 1.29
C ASP A 26 -8.77 -10.29 2.44
N TYR A 27 -8.80 -8.95 2.41
CA TYR A 27 -9.53 -8.14 3.38
C TYR A 27 -9.17 -8.44 4.85
N ALA A 28 -7.95 -8.93 5.13
CA ALA A 28 -7.57 -9.36 6.48
C ALA A 28 -7.75 -8.27 7.55
N PHE A 29 -7.47 -7.01 7.21
CA PHE A 29 -7.60 -5.83 8.07
C PHE A 29 -8.53 -4.78 7.47
N ASP A 30 -9.46 -5.19 6.61
CA ASP A 30 -10.41 -4.29 5.96
C ASP A 30 -11.23 -3.50 7.00
N GLU A 31 -11.29 -2.18 6.79
CA GLU A 31 -11.93 -1.16 7.63
C GLU A 31 -11.43 -1.16 9.09
N CYS A 32 -10.17 -1.49 9.33
CA CYS A 32 -9.49 -1.21 10.60
C CYS A 32 -9.12 0.29 10.69
N ILE A 33 -10.12 1.15 10.81
CA ILE A 33 -9.97 2.61 10.68
C ILE A 33 -9.01 3.27 11.67
N ASN A 34 -8.73 2.62 12.80
CA ASN A 34 -7.83 3.09 13.86
C ASN A 34 -6.46 2.38 13.85
N LEU A 35 -6.24 1.41 12.95
CA LEU A 35 -4.97 0.72 12.81
C LEU A 35 -3.94 1.71 12.25
N ASN A 36 -2.93 2.02 13.06
CA ASN A 36 -1.89 2.98 12.71
C ASN A 36 -0.51 2.34 12.51
N THR A 37 -0.28 1.18 13.13
CA THR A 37 1.01 0.49 13.14
C THR A 37 0.83 -0.98 12.81
N VAL A 38 1.62 -1.48 11.87
CA VAL A 38 1.68 -2.91 11.51
C VAL A 38 3.13 -3.33 11.46
N SER A 39 3.49 -4.35 12.23
CA SER A 39 4.78 -5.02 12.16
C SER A 39 4.64 -6.27 11.31
N PHE A 40 5.41 -6.34 10.22
CA PHE A 40 5.42 -7.45 9.29
C PHE A 40 6.55 -8.42 9.60
N PRO A 41 6.38 -9.73 9.38
CA PRO A 41 7.45 -10.71 9.57
C PRO A 41 8.35 -10.76 8.34
N THR A 42 9.60 -11.15 8.55
CA THR A 42 10.60 -11.34 7.45
C THR A 42 10.17 -12.41 6.45
N THR A 43 9.35 -13.36 6.90
CA THR A 43 8.79 -14.46 6.11
C THR A 43 7.61 -14.07 5.21
N LEU A 44 7.12 -12.83 5.28
CA LEU A 44 5.99 -12.37 4.47
C LEU A 44 6.36 -12.33 2.98
N THR A 45 5.54 -12.96 2.15
CA THR A 45 5.71 -13.04 0.69
C THR A 45 4.52 -12.50 -0.10
N TYR A 46 3.31 -12.50 0.47
CA TYR A 46 2.10 -12.05 -0.23
C TYR A 46 1.20 -11.17 0.65
N ILE A 47 0.90 -9.96 0.18
CA ILE A 47 -0.22 -9.15 0.65
C ILE A 47 -1.29 -9.20 -0.43
N VAL A 48 -2.43 -9.80 -0.13
CA VAL A 48 -3.46 -10.09 -1.15
C VAL A 48 -4.46 -8.93 -1.24
N GLY A 49 -5.40 -9.01 -2.18
CA GLY A 49 -6.31 -7.94 -2.51
C GLY A 49 -7.13 -7.44 -1.32
N GLY A 50 -7.18 -6.11 -1.19
CA GLY A 50 -7.90 -5.42 -0.12
C GLY A 50 -7.40 -5.69 1.30
N ALA A 51 -6.23 -6.28 1.50
CA ALA A 51 -5.74 -6.68 2.83
C ALA A 51 -5.82 -5.57 3.90
N PHE A 52 -5.54 -4.31 3.53
CA PHE A 52 -5.63 -3.11 4.38
C PHE A 52 -6.61 -2.07 3.80
N PHE A 53 -7.69 -2.54 3.16
CA PHE A 53 -8.71 -1.66 2.58
C PHE A 53 -9.32 -0.75 3.67
N CYS A 54 -9.40 0.56 3.41
CA CYS A 54 -9.91 1.59 4.31
C CYS A 54 -9.28 1.64 5.71
N CYS A 55 -8.00 1.25 5.85
CA CYS A 55 -7.21 1.49 7.07
C CYS A 55 -6.80 2.97 7.17
N SER A 56 -7.76 3.87 7.38
CA SER A 56 -7.58 5.32 7.27
C SER A 56 -6.59 5.95 8.25
N SER A 57 -6.21 5.25 9.33
CA SER A 57 -5.22 5.73 10.30
C SER A 57 -3.80 5.21 10.07
N LEU A 58 -3.58 4.35 9.06
CA LEU A 58 -2.26 3.80 8.77
C LEU A 58 -1.37 4.90 8.22
N GLU A 59 -0.26 5.21 8.90
CA GLU A 59 0.60 6.36 8.54
C GLU A 59 1.87 5.97 7.79
N ASN A 60 2.52 4.88 8.20
CA ASN A 60 3.76 4.40 7.61
C ASN A 60 3.68 2.88 7.48
N VAL A 61 4.19 2.35 6.36
CA VAL A 61 4.29 0.91 6.12
C VAL A 61 5.72 0.57 5.79
N ASP A 62 6.34 -0.24 6.64
CA ASP A 62 7.70 -0.72 6.42
C ASP A 62 7.70 -2.19 5.99
N LEU A 63 8.04 -2.45 4.73
CA LEU A 63 8.13 -3.80 4.15
C LEU A 63 9.56 -4.16 3.75
N LEU A 64 10.55 -3.33 4.09
CA LEU A 64 11.92 -3.48 3.61
C LEU A 64 12.54 -4.82 4.02
N HIS A 65 12.28 -5.28 5.24
CA HIS A 65 12.80 -6.54 5.78
C HIS A 65 12.01 -7.78 5.35
N THR A 66 11.02 -7.63 4.47
CA THR A 66 10.17 -8.73 4.01
C THR A 66 10.64 -9.28 2.66
N ASN A 67 10.28 -10.53 2.35
CA ASN A 67 10.50 -11.12 1.03
C ASN A 67 9.25 -10.95 0.12
N LEU A 68 8.61 -9.79 0.20
CA LEU A 68 7.31 -9.55 -0.42
C LEU A 68 7.40 -9.59 -1.95
N GLN A 69 6.76 -10.58 -2.56
CA GLN A 69 6.74 -10.75 -4.01
C GLN A 69 5.49 -10.14 -4.67
N GLN A 70 4.41 -9.93 -3.92
CA GLN A 70 3.15 -9.44 -4.49
C GLN A 70 2.39 -8.52 -3.54
N LEU A 71 1.94 -7.39 -4.10
CA LEU A 71 0.84 -6.58 -3.59
C LEU A 71 -0.40 -6.85 -4.43
N GLY A 72 -1.50 -7.27 -3.81
CA GLY A 72 -2.75 -7.57 -4.48
C GLY A 72 -3.58 -6.34 -4.80
N ASP A 73 -4.58 -6.51 -5.65
CA ASP A 73 -5.49 -5.45 -6.06
C ASP A 73 -6.09 -4.73 -4.85
N LYS A 74 -6.06 -3.39 -4.88
CA LYS A 74 -6.64 -2.55 -3.84
C LYS A 74 -6.08 -2.77 -2.42
N ALA A 75 -4.89 -3.35 -2.26
CA ALA A 75 -4.38 -3.75 -0.94
C ALA A 75 -4.34 -2.63 0.10
N PHE A 76 -4.13 -1.37 -0.30
CA PHE A 76 -4.05 -0.21 0.59
C PHE A 76 -5.04 0.92 0.21
N VAL A 77 -6.15 0.59 -0.46
CA VAL A 77 -7.13 1.62 -0.86
C VAL A 77 -7.70 2.32 0.35
N GLY A 78 -7.82 3.66 0.29
CA GLY A 78 -8.42 4.45 1.36
C GLY A 78 -7.55 4.61 2.61
N CYS A 79 -6.27 4.23 2.56
CA CYS A 79 -5.29 4.54 3.60
C CYS A 79 -4.91 6.02 3.53
N SER A 80 -5.86 6.91 3.82
CA SER A 80 -5.76 8.34 3.57
C SER A 80 -4.66 9.05 4.36
N LYS A 81 -4.24 8.53 5.51
CA LYS A 81 -3.10 9.05 6.30
C LYS A 81 -1.75 8.45 5.95
N LEU A 82 -1.68 7.50 5.01
CA LEU A 82 -0.42 6.86 4.63
C LEU A 82 0.48 7.90 3.98
N LYS A 83 1.61 8.22 4.61
CA LYS A 83 2.57 9.24 4.18
C LYS A 83 3.77 8.63 3.47
N SER A 84 4.26 7.50 3.97
CA SER A 84 5.40 6.79 3.42
C SER A 84 5.18 5.29 3.41
N MET A 85 5.85 4.64 2.46
CA MET A 85 5.90 3.19 2.37
C MET A 85 7.24 2.76 1.82
N THR A 86 7.90 1.79 2.46
CA THR A 86 9.04 1.10 1.86
C THR A 86 8.53 -0.17 1.20
N ILE A 87 9.04 -0.49 0.00
CA ILE A 87 8.71 -1.70 -0.73
C ILE A 87 10.03 -2.43 -1.01
N PRO A 88 10.14 -3.74 -0.74
CA PRO A 88 11.37 -4.46 -1.01
C PRO A 88 11.57 -4.64 -2.52
N ASP A 89 12.83 -4.73 -2.95
CA ASP A 89 13.25 -5.03 -4.32
C ASP A 89 12.72 -6.37 -4.86
N SER A 90 12.38 -7.30 -3.96
CA SER A 90 11.83 -8.62 -4.29
C SER A 90 10.41 -8.59 -4.87
N ILE A 91 9.77 -7.41 -4.96
CA ILE A 91 8.42 -7.25 -5.51
C ILE A 91 8.41 -7.59 -7.01
N LYS A 92 7.54 -8.53 -7.38
CA LYS A 92 7.37 -9.00 -8.77
C LYS A 92 6.06 -8.56 -9.40
N THR A 93 5.05 -8.28 -8.57
CA THR A 93 3.70 -8.00 -9.07
C THR A 93 3.01 -6.98 -8.18
N LEU A 94 2.52 -5.92 -8.82
CA LEU A 94 1.59 -4.97 -8.25
C LEU A 94 0.21 -5.19 -8.85
N GLY A 95 -0.78 -5.35 -7.97
CA GLY A 95 -2.18 -5.43 -8.35
C GLY A 95 -2.68 -4.09 -8.87
N HIS A 96 -3.94 -4.05 -9.30
CA HIS A 96 -4.59 -2.83 -9.74
C HIS A 96 -5.08 -1.97 -8.56
N ASN A 97 -4.97 -0.65 -8.72
CA ASN A 97 -5.51 0.35 -7.81
C ASN A 97 -5.03 0.20 -6.36
N VAL A 98 -3.78 -0.22 -6.12
CA VAL A 98 -3.26 -0.54 -4.78
C VAL A 98 -3.38 0.65 -3.80
N PHE A 99 -3.18 1.87 -4.31
CA PHE A 99 -3.08 3.10 -3.52
C PHE A 99 -4.15 4.15 -3.87
N ILE A 100 -5.30 3.71 -4.41
CA ILE A 100 -6.42 4.64 -4.62
C ILE A 100 -6.83 5.25 -3.27
N ASP A 101 -7.13 6.55 -3.27
CA ASP A 101 -7.54 7.32 -2.09
C ASP A 101 -6.49 7.40 -0.95
N CYS A 102 -5.22 7.11 -1.25
CA CYS A 102 -4.07 7.42 -0.39
C CYS A 102 -3.62 8.87 -0.58
N SER A 103 -4.45 9.84 -0.18
CA SER A 103 -4.24 11.26 -0.52
C SER A 103 -2.95 11.88 0.03
N ASN A 104 -2.37 11.34 1.11
CA ASN A 104 -1.14 11.84 1.71
C ASN A 104 0.13 11.09 1.26
N LEU A 105 -0.03 10.02 0.47
CA LEU A 105 1.11 9.24 -0.01
C LEU A 105 1.65 9.98 -1.23
N VAL A 106 2.90 10.43 -1.18
CA VAL A 106 3.56 11.05 -2.34
C VAL A 106 4.53 10.04 -2.97
N PRO A 107 4.72 10.04 -4.31
CA PRO A 107 5.61 9.08 -4.96
C PRO A 107 7.05 9.16 -4.45
N ALA A 108 7.50 10.35 -4.03
CA ALA A 108 8.83 10.57 -3.47
C ALA A 108 9.02 9.99 -2.05
N SER A 109 7.95 9.56 -1.38
CA SER A 109 7.98 8.92 -0.07
C SER A 109 7.84 7.40 -0.14
N ILE A 110 7.93 6.85 -1.36
CA ILE A 110 8.03 5.42 -1.59
C ILE A 110 9.49 5.11 -1.93
N ASP A 111 10.13 4.36 -1.04
CA ASP A 111 11.51 3.93 -1.20
C ASP A 111 11.55 2.45 -1.55
N ILE A 112 12.35 2.11 -2.55
CA ILE A 112 12.65 0.74 -2.95
C ILE A 112 14.16 0.59 -2.77
N SER A 113 14.56 -0.12 -1.73
CA SER A 113 15.95 -0.42 -1.38
C SER A 113 16.12 -1.96 -1.39
N PRO A 114 17.34 -2.49 -1.63
CA PRO A 114 18.64 -1.97 -1.20
C PRO A 114 19.55 -1.50 -2.34
N TRP A 115 19.93 -0.21 -2.31
CA TRP A 115 21.04 0.31 -3.11
C TRP A 115 22.30 0.29 -2.25
N GLU A 116 22.88 -0.89 -2.05
CA GLU A 116 24.26 -1.00 -1.59
C GLU A 116 25.02 -1.80 -2.64
N ASP A 117 25.45 -1.14 -3.72
CA ASP A 117 26.70 -1.41 -4.45
C ASP A 117 26.84 -0.35 -5.58
N GLU A 118 27.91 0.45 -5.54
CA GLU A 118 28.19 1.54 -6.49
C GLU A 118 28.56 1.06 -7.92
N ASP A 119 28.63 -0.26 -8.16
CA ASP A 119 29.17 -0.85 -9.39
C ASP A 119 28.24 -1.85 -10.11
N ASP A 120 27.03 -2.13 -9.61
CA ASP A 120 26.10 -3.06 -10.28
C ASP A 120 24.93 -2.31 -10.96
N GLU A 121 24.74 -2.57 -12.25
CA GLU A 121 23.63 -2.00 -13.03
C GLU A 121 22.31 -2.51 -12.43
N PRO A 122 21.35 -1.64 -12.08
CA PRO A 122 20.17 -2.03 -11.32
C PRO A 122 19.42 -3.18 -12.01
N PRO A 123 19.09 -4.27 -11.29
CA PRO A 123 18.36 -5.37 -11.87
C PRO A 123 16.91 -4.93 -12.04
N VAL A 124 16.55 -4.60 -13.29
CA VAL A 124 15.18 -4.30 -13.75
C VAL A 124 14.63 -3.00 -13.13
N ASP A 125 14.25 -2.07 -13.98
CA ASP A 125 13.67 -0.78 -13.61
C ASP A 125 12.21 -0.91 -13.11
N ILE A 126 11.94 -1.88 -12.23
CA ILE A 126 10.66 -2.00 -11.51
C ILE A 126 10.41 -0.76 -10.64
N THR A 127 11.46 -0.03 -10.24
CA THR A 127 11.31 1.22 -9.49
C THR A 127 10.62 2.29 -10.33
N SER A 128 10.99 2.47 -11.61
CA SER A 128 10.27 3.39 -12.48
C SER A 128 8.87 2.88 -12.84
N GLU A 129 8.66 1.56 -12.96
CA GLU A 129 7.32 0.99 -13.20
C GLU A 129 6.39 1.21 -12.01
N VAL A 130 6.86 0.96 -10.78
CA VAL A 130 6.11 1.20 -9.54
C VAL A 130 5.81 2.70 -9.40
N VAL A 131 6.82 3.57 -9.60
CA VAL A 131 6.67 5.03 -9.52
C VAL A 131 5.76 5.57 -10.63
N ALA A 132 5.85 5.04 -11.86
CA ALA A 132 4.98 5.43 -12.98
C ALA A 132 3.53 4.99 -12.72
N TYR A 133 3.35 3.74 -12.27
CA TYR A 133 2.06 3.21 -11.85
C TYR A 133 1.42 4.07 -10.74
N LEU A 134 2.20 4.49 -9.74
CA LEU A 134 1.75 5.38 -8.68
C LEU A 134 1.37 6.77 -9.18
N ARG A 135 2.20 7.37 -10.04
CA ARG A 135 1.91 8.67 -10.67
C ARG A 135 0.61 8.61 -11.47
N ASP A 136 0.38 7.53 -12.22
CA ASP A 136 -0.84 7.36 -13.00
C ASP A 136 -2.08 7.21 -12.10
N GLN A 137 -2.00 6.43 -11.03
CA GLN A 137 -3.10 6.27 -10.06
C GLN A 137 -3.45 7.58 -9.36
N GLN A 138 -2.44 8.37 -8.97
CA GLN A 138 -2.66 9.68 -8.35
C GLN A 138 -3.15 10.74 -9.33
N ARG A 139 -2.71 10.69 -10.59
CA ARG A 139 -3.23 11.56 -11.66
C ARG A 139 -4.72 11.30 -11.90
N ILE A 140 -5.13 10.03 -12.00
CA ILE A 140 -6.54 9.67 -12.20
C ILE A 140 -7.41 10.16 -11.01
N ALA A 141 -6.93 10.01 -9.78
CA ALA A 141 -7.63 10.50 -8.59
C ALA A 141 -7.75 12.04 -8.57
N ALA A 142 -6.68 12.76 -8.94
CA ALA A 142 -6.69 14.22 -9.04
C ALA A 142 -7.62 14.72 -10.16
N GLU A 143 -7.64 14.05 -11.32
CA GLU A 143 -8.52 14.39 -12.45
C GLU A 143 -10.00 14.14 -12.12
N LEU A 144 -10.34 13.06 -11.42
CA LEU A 144 -11.71 12.77 -10.97
C LEU A 144 -12.20 13.79 -9.94
N THR A 145 -11.34 14.17 -8.98
CA THR A 145 -11.66 15.18 -7.95
C THR A 145 -11.86 16.58 -8.56
N SER A 146 -11.05 16.91 -9.58
CA SER A 146 -11.22 18.15 -10.35
C SER A 146 -12.54 18.17 -11.14
N LYS A 147 -12.89 17.07 -11.82
CA LYS A 147 -14.15 16.96 -12.58
C LYS A 147 -15.41 17.00 -11.71
N LEU A 148 -15.37 16.41 -10.51
CA LEU A 148 -16.51 16.40 -9.57
C LEU A 148 -16.75 17.76 -8.91
N THR A 149 -15.72 18.59 -8.72
CA THR A 149 -15.88 19.93 -8.13
C THR A 149 -16.39 20.96 -9.14
N THR A 150 -16.16 20.78 -10.44
CA THR A 150 -16.73 21.64 -11.48
C THR A 150 -18.24 21.44 -11.67
N ASP A 151 -18.77 20.24 -11.43
CA ASP A 151 -20.19 19.90 -11.70
C ASP A 151 -21.17 20.47 -10.64
N VAL A 152 -20.71 20.70 -9.40
CA VAL A 152 -21.53 21.33 -8.33
C VAL A 152 -21.57 22.86 -8.38
N THR A 153 -20.84 23.49 -9.32
CA THR A 153 -20.84 24.95 -9.50
C THR A 153 -21.66 25.45 -10.69
N ALA A 154 -22.37 24.57 -11.41
CA ALA A 154 -23.32 25.01 -12.42
C ALA A 154 -24.51 25.73 -11.74
N PRO A 155 -24.72 27.04 -11.97
CA PRO A 155 -25.89 27.73 -11.42
C PRO A 155 -27.17 27.19 -12.09
N LEU A 156 -28.23 27.04 -11.29
CA LEU A 156 -29.60 26.74 -11.75
C LEU A 156 -30.10 27.75 -12.79
#